data_AF-A0AAJ1PRJ5-F1
#
_entry.id   AF-A0AAJ1PRJ5-F1
#
_cell.length_a   1.000
_cell.length_b   1.000
_cell.length_c   1.000
_cell.angle_alpha   90.00
_cell.angle_beta   90.00
_cell.angle_gamma   90.00
#
_symmetry.space_group_name_H-M   'P 1'
#
loop_
_entity.id
_entity.type
_entity.pdbx_description
1 polymer ?
#
loop_
_entity_poly.entity_id
_entity_poly.type
_entity_poly.pdbx_seq_one_letter_code
_entity_poly.pdbx_strand_id
1 'polypeptide(L)'
;MGWEKNPWKTDFSKKYSWNGSSLKIPINKSLFITLILIIVIGFLSYINYTTSNYVAILEINKTSLENHLSTCKNEIQSLSSDLNTCNTNFGICRESLSNRTLSLNKCENEKSSLDSALSTCNDNLEVCEDDLNDFYHFLNERNLDDLNDLRYYISDLKNDKSDCESSLSACNNDKNTLISNYAKDYCCSLNKTHYTVSNNRVICGASGTALTC
;
A
#
# COMPACT_ATOMS: atom_id res chain seq x y z
N MET A 1 28.71 8.70 29.27
CA MET A 1 29.85 8.57 30.22
C MET A 1 29.57 9.46 31.41
N GLY A 2 29.21 8.89 32.55
CA GLY A 2 28.93 9.61 33.78
C GLY A 2 28.67 8.61 34.90
N TRP A 3 29.74 8.15 35.56
CA TRP A 3 29.62 7.26 36.71
C TRP A 3 29.37 8.12 37.95
N GLU A 4 28.20 7.98 38.55
CA GLU A 4 27.85 8.61 39.82
C GLU A 4 28.71 8.09 40.96
N LYS A 5 29.09 9.02 41.83
CA LYS A 5 30.01 8.84 42.95
C LYS A 5 29.40 7.92 44.01
N ASN A 6 30.20 6.97 44.46
CA ASN A 6 29.91 6.01 45.53
C ASN A 6 29.62 6.74 46.87
N PRO A 7 28.44 6.57 47.51
CA PRO A 7 28.04 7.35 48.69
C PRO A 7 28.65 6.86 50.02
N TRP A 8 29.48 5.82 50.02
CA TRP A 8 29.98 5.16 51.24
C TRP A 8 31.33 5.68 51.77
N LYS A 9 31.79 6.87 51.36
CA LYS A 9 32.95 7.53 52.00
C LYS A 9 32.48 8.48 53.10
N THR A 10 32.08 7.94 54.25
CA THR A 10 32.04 8.71 55.49
C THR A 10 33.20 8.27 56.39
N ASP A 11 34.08 9.23 56.62
CA ASP A 11 35.31 9.16 57.39
C ASP A 11 34.98 9.07 58.89
N PHE A 12 34.88 7.85 59.42
CA PHE A 12 34.52 7.57 60.82
C PHE A 12 35.68 7.74 61.82
N SER A 13 36.78 8.37 61.44
CA SER A 13 38.03 8.33 62.23
C SER A 13 38.23 9.48 63.23
N LYS A 14 37.34 10.49 63.32
CA LYS A 14 37.61 11.68 64.16
C LYS A 14 36.41 12.23 64.92
N LYS A 15 35.89 11.51 65.94
CA LYS A 15 35.14 12.20 67.03
C LYS A 15 34.89 11.42 68.32
N TYR A 16 35.88 10.73 68.89
CA TYR A 16 35.77 10.26 70.28
C TYR A 16 37.10 10.45 71.04
N SER A 17 37.36 11.67 71.53
CA SER A 17 38.34 11.89 72.61
C SER A 17 37.62 11.70 73.94
N TRP A 18 37.81 10.55 74.57
CA TRP A 18 37.25 10.25 75.88
C TRP A 18 38.21 10.82 76.95
N ASN A 19 37.85 11.96 77.55
CA ASN A 19 38.51 12.46 78.76
C ASN A 19 38.09 11.57 79.93
N GLY A 20 39.03 10.80 80.45
CA GLY A 20 38.82 9.85 81.54
C GLY A 20 38.64 10.53 82.88
N SER A 21 37.39 10.73 83.29
CA SER A 21 37.01 10.87 84.70
C SER A 21 36.65 9.49 85.23
N SER A 22 37.36 9.06 86.28
CA SER A 22 37.23 7.72 86.88
C SER A 22 35.90 7.55 87.61
N LEU A 23 34.85 7.17 86.88
CA LEU A 23 33.62 6.62 87.45
C LEU A 23 33.88 5.17 87.88
N LYS A 24 34.27 4.98 89.15
CA LYS A 24 34.32 3.66 89.79
C LYS A 24 32.91 3.21 90.15
N ILE A 25 32.17 2.75 89.14
CA ILE A 25 30.93 2.01 89.33
C ILE A 25 31.33 0.57 89.68
N PRO A 26 30.77 -0.08 90.72
CA PRO A 26 31.01 -1.50 91.00
C PRO A 26 30.29 -2.33 89.92
N ILE A 27 30.98 -2.61 88.82
CA ILE A 27 30.39 -3.33 87.69
C ILE A 27 30.28 -4.80 88.05
N ASN A 28 29.06 -5.28 88.28
CA ASN A 28 28.78 -6.69 88.38
C ASN A 28 29.06 -7.35 87.02
N LYS A 29 29.97 -8.33 86.96
CA LYS A 29 30.37 -9.01 85.71
C LYS A 29 29.15 -9.53 84.92
N SER A 30 28.10 -9.92 85.63
CA SER A 30 26.82 -10.34 85.05
C SER A 30 26.12 -9.22 84.24
N LEU A 31 26.11 -7.98 84.74
CA LEU A 31 25.52 -6.82 84.05
C LEU A 31 26.31 -6.43 82.79
N PHE A 32 27.63 -6.60 82.82
CA PHE A 32 28.48 -6.29 81.67
C PHE A 32 28.28 -7.28 80.53
N ILE A 33 28.18 -8.58 80.84
CA ILE A 33 27.91 -9.64 79.87
C ILE A 33 26.52 -9.46 79.24
N THR A 34 25.50 -9.13 80.04
CA THR A 34 24.15 -8.86 79.51
C THR A 34 24.12 -7.64 78.61
N LEU A 35 24.85 -6.58 78.94
CA LEU A 35 24.91 -5.37 78.12
C LEU A 35 25.60 -5.63 76.76
N ILE A 36 26.68 -6.43 76.74
CA ILE A 36 27.31 -6.88 75.50
C ILE A 36 26.35 -7.72 74.64
N LEU A 37 25.61 -8.65 75.25
CA LEU A 37 24.61 -9.46 74.55
C LEU A 37 23.53 -8.61 73.90
N ILE A 38 23.02 -7.59 74.60
CA ILE A 38 22.02 -6.66 74.06
C ILE A 38 22.59 -5.89 72.86
N ILE A 39 23.84 -5.43 72.93
CA ILE A 39 24.50 -4.74 71.82
C ILE A 39 24.66 -5.68 70.62
N VAL A 40 25.10 -6.92 70.83
CA VAL A 40 25.26 -7.92 69.76
C VAL A 40 23.92 -8.25 69.10
N ILE A 41 22.87 -8.47 69.91
CA ILE A 41 21.52 -8.71 69.39
C ILE A 41 21.02 -7.50 68.60
N GLY A 42 21.17 -6.29 69.14
CA GLY A 42 20.77 -5.06 68.45
C GLY A 42 21.51 -4.84 67.12
N PHE A 43 22.81 -5.15 67.09
CA PHE A 43 23.61 -5.07 65.87
C PHE A 43 23.20 -6.12 64.83
N LEU A 44 22.96 -7.37 65.26
CA LEU A 44 22.45 -8.44 64.38
C LEU A 44 21.06 -8.10 63.84
N SER A 45 20.16 -7.56 64.67
CA SER A 45 18.85 -7.09 64.23
C SER A 45 18.95 -5.93 63.24
N TYR A 46 19.86 -4.98 63.46
CA TYR A 46 20.10 -3.87 62.53
C TYR A 46 20.61 -4.37 61.17
N ILE A 47 21.62 -5.26 61.18
CA ILE A 47 22.12 -5.88 59.94
C ILE A 47 20.97 -6.59 59.23
N ASN A 48 20.23 -7.46 59.92
CA ASN A 48 19.16 -8.23 59.31
C ASN A 48 18.05 -7.35 58.71
N TYR A 49 17.70 -6.25 59.39
CA TYR A 49 16.77 -5.24 58.88
C TYR A 49 17.30 -4.54 57.62
N THR A 50 18.56 -4.08 57.64
CA THR A 50 19.16 -3.47 56.45
C THR A 50 19.24 -4.43 55.27
N THR A 51 19.67 -5.67 55.48
CA THR A 51 19.78 -6.68 54.41
C THR A 51 18.42 -7.01 53.82
N SER A 52 17.36 -7.11 54.66
CA SER A 52 16.00 -7.35 54.19
C SER A 52 15.48 -6.23 53.28
N ASN A 53 15.75 -4.96 53.61
CA ASN A 53 15.38 -3.83 52.76
C ASN A 53 16.12 -3.83 51.41
N TYR A 54 17.42 -4.15 51.41
CA TYR A 54 18.18 -4.26 50.17
C TYR A 54 17.65 -5.38 49.27
N VAL A 55 17.33 -6.54 49.83
CA VAL A 55 16.75 -7.66 49.08
C VAL A 55 15.39 -7.28 48.50
N ALA A 56 14.53 -6.63 49.28
CA ALA A 56 13.21 -6.20 48.81
C ALA A 56 13.30 -5.22 47.63
N ILE A 57 14.21 -4.23 47.70
CA ILE A 57 14.44 -3.29 46.59
C ILE A 57 15.00 -4.02 45.37
N LEU A 58 15.90 -4.99 45.57
CA LEU A 58 16.47 -5.77 44.48
C LEU A 58 15.41 -6.61 43.76
N GLU A 59 14.49 -7.23 44.51
CA GLU A 59 13.37 -7.99 43.97
C GLU A 59 12.38 -7.12 43.19
N ILE A 60 12.07 -5.93 43.71
CA ILE A 60 11.24 -4.94 43.00
C ILE A 60 11.90 -4.54 41.68
N ASN A 61 13.19 -4.21 41.71
CA ASN A 61 13.93 -3.83 40.51
C ASN A 61 14.03 -4.97 39.50
N LYS A 62 14.27 -6.20 39.97
CA LYS A 62 14.29 -7.39 39.12
C LYS A 62 12.93 -7.59 38.44
N THR A 63 11.85 -7.53 39.21
CA THR A 63 10.48 -7.70 38.69
C THR A 63 10.14 -6.60 37.68
N SER A 64 10.51 -5.35 37.95
CA SER A 64 10.35 -4.23 37.01
C SER A 64 11.13 -4.45 35.72
N LEU A 65 12.37 -4.95 35.80
CA LEU A 65 13.18 -5.23 34.62
C LEU A 65 12.62 -6.39 33.80
N GLU A 66 12.14 -7.45 34.44
CA GLU A 66 11.47 -8.59 33.78
C GLU A 66 10.19 -8.13 33.06
N ASN A 67 9.40 -7.25 33.68
CA ASN A 67 8.23 -6.66 33.06
C ASN A 67 8.61 -5.80 31.85
N HIS A 68 9.62 -4.94 31.96
CA HIS A 68 10.10 -4.12 30.83
C HIS A 68 10.62 -4.98 29.68
N LEU A 69 11.35 -6.06 29.98
CA LEU A 69 11.84 -6.99 28.98
C LEU A 69 10.68 -7.71 28.27
N SER A 70 9.66 -8.12 29.02
CA SER A 70 8.44 -8.73 28.47
C SER A 70 7.71 -7.78 27.54
N THR A 71 7.51 -6.52 27.95
CA THR A 71 6.90 -5.48 27.11
C THR A 71 7.71 -5.26 25.83
N CYS A 72 9.03 -5.09 25.94
CA CYS A 72 9.89 -4.89 24.78
C CYS A 72 9.83 -6.08 23.80
N LYS A 73 9.78 -7.32 24.32
CA LYS A 73 9.62 -8.52 23.48
C LYS A 73 8.29 -8.51 22.73
N ASN A 74 7.21 -8.13 23.39
CA ASN A 74 5.88 -8.04 22.77
C ASN A 74 5.84 -6.93 21.71
N GLU A 75 6.47 -5.78 21.97
CA GLU A 75 6.60 -4.69 21.00
C GLU A 75 7.38 -5.12 19.75
N ILE A 76 8.50 -5.84 19.93
CA ILE A 76 9.27 -6.40 18.81
C ILE A 76 8.43 -7.38 17.98
N GLN A 77 7.65 -8.24 18.64
CA GLN A 77 6.75 -9.17 17.94
C GLN A 77 5.66 -8.43 17.16
N SER A 78 5.05 -7.41 17.74
CA SER A 78 4.08 -6.55 17.06
C SER A 78 4.70 -5.88 15.84
N LEU A 79 5.86 -5.24 16.02
CA LEU A 79 6.55 -4.56 14.93
C LEU A 79 6.95 -5.52 13.80
N SER A 80 7.36 -6.75 14.13
CA SER A 80 7.64 -7.78 13.14
C SER A 80 6.38 -8.18 12.37
N SER A 81 5.23 -8.28 13.04
CA SER A 81 3.94 -8.58 12.41
C SER A 81 3.50 -7.45 11.47
N ASP A 82 3.64 -6.21 11.93
CA ASP A 82 3.32 -5.02 11.15
C ASP A 82 4.20 -4.92 9.90
N LEU A 83 5.50 -5.20 10.04
CA LEU A 83 6.43 -5.22 8.91
C LEU A 83 6.08 -6.31 7.87
N ASN A 84 5.71 -7.51 8.32
CA ASN A 84 5.27 -8.57 7.43
C ASN A 84 3.99 -8.19 6.67
N THR A 85 3.04 -7.55 7.36
CA THR A 85 1.81 -7.02 6.75
C THR A 85 2.12 -5.94 5.72
N CYS A 86 3.02 -5.01 6.06
CA CYS A 86 3.48 -3.97 5.14
C CYS A 86 4.13 -4.55 3.88
N ASN A 87 5.03 -5.53 4.03
CA ASN A 87 5.68 -6.21 2.90
C ASN A 87 4.68 -6.93 2.00
N THR A 88 3.68 -7.59 2.60
CA THR A 88 2.60 -8.26 1.85
C THR A 88 1.79 -7.24 1.05
N ASN A 89 1.38 -6.14 1.68
CA ASN A 89 0.64 -5.07 1.02
C ASN A 89 1.44 -4.42 -0.11
N PHE A 90 2.75 -4.24 0.10
CA PHE A 90 3.65 -3.73 -0.93
C PHE A 90 3.74 -4.68 -2.13
N GLY A 91 3.82 -5.99 -1.88
CA GLY A 91 3.77 -7.02 -2.93
C GLY A 91 2.51 -6.93 -3.79
N ILE A 92 1.34 -6.83 -3.14
CA ILE A 92 0.03 -6.68 -3.82
C ILE A 92 0.00 -5.39 -4.64
N CYS A 93 0.48 -4.27 -4.08
CA CYS A 93 0.51 -2.99 -4.78
C CYS A 93 1.37 -3.06 -6.05
N ARG A 94 2.54 -3.69 -5.96
CA ARG A 94 3.45 -3.88 -7.10
C ARG A 94 2.81 -4.72 -8.22
N GLU A 95 2.13 -5.80 -7.86
CA GLU A 95 1.42 -6.64 -8.83
C GLU A 95 0.26 -5.88 -9.49
N SER A 96 -0.53 -5.14 -8.69
CA SER A 96 -1.61 -4.30 -9.22
C SER A 96 -1.10 -3.25 -10.19
N LEU A 97 0.02 -2.60 -9.89
CA LEU A 97 0.67 -1.63 -10.78
C LEU A 97 1.09 -2.29 -12.09
N SER A 98 1.75 -3.45 -12.02
CA SER A 98 2.16 -4.22 -13.20
C SER A 98 0.98 -4.53 -14.12
N ASN A 99 -0.13 -5.00 -13.55
CA ASN A 99 -1.34 -5.32 -14.31
C ASN A 99 -1.94 -4.07 -14.98
N ARG A 100 -2.00 -2.95 -14.26
CA ARG A 100 -2.49 -1.67 -14.82
C ARG A 100 -1.61 -1.18 -15.97
N THR A 101 -0.28 -1.32 -15.87
CA THR A 101 0.64 -0.98 -16.95
C THR A 101 0.40 -1.84 -18.19
N LEU A 102 0.19 -3.14 -18.04
CA LEU A 102 -0.13 -4.03 -19.16
C LEU A 102 -1.46 -3.64 -19.84
N SER A 103 -2.50 -3.36 -19.06
CA SER A 103 -3.79 -2.89 -19.59
C SER A 103 -3.66 -1.55 -20.33
N LEU A 104 -2.84 -0.62 -19.81
CA LEU A 104 -2.58 0.65 -20.48
C LEU A 104 -1.90 0.44 -21.84
N ASN A 105 -0.85 -0.37 -21.89
CA ASN A 105 -0.14 -0.67 -23.14
C ASN A 105 -1.07 -1.30 -24.18
N LYS A 106 -1.98 -2.18 -23.75
CA LYS A 106 -2.99 -2.77 -24.64
C LYS A 106 -3.93 -1.70 -25.20
N CYS A 107 -4.43 -0.81 -24.35
CA CYS A 107 -5.28 0.31 -24.76
C CYS A 107 -4.57 1.25 -25.75
N GLU A 108 -3.29 1.56 -25.53
CA GLU A 108 -2.50 2.39 -26.44
C GLU A 108 -2.31 1.73 -27.81
N ASN A 109 -2.05 0.42 -27.84
CA ASN A 109 -1.96 -0.33 -29.10
C ASN A 109 -3.29 -0.38 -29.85
N GLU A 110 -4.39 -0.60 -29.13
CA GLU A 110 -5.73 -0.60 -29.71
C GLU A 110 -6.09 0.79 -30.29
N LYS A 111 -5.74 1.88 -29.59
CA LYS A 111 -5.90 3.24 -30.09
C LYS A 111 -5.10 3.47 -31.38
N SER A 112 -3.84 3.04 -31.42
CA SER A 112 -2.98 3.17 -32.61
C SER A 112 -3.58 2.46 -33.83
N SER A 113 -4.14 1.26 -33.62
CA SER A 113 -4.86 0.52 -34.67
C SER A 113 -6.10 1.28 -35.15
N LEU A 114 -6.85 1.90 -34.23
CA LEU A 114 -8.02 2.70 -34.60
C LEU A 114 -7.64 3.96 -35.37
N ASP A 115 -6.59 4.66 -34.95
CA ASP A 115 -6.09 5.84 -35.66
C ASP A 115 -5.66 5.48 -37.09
N SER A 116 -5.03 4.31 -37.27
CA SER A 116 -4.67 3.79 -38.60
C SER A 116 -5.90 3.47 -39.44
N ALA A 117 -6.89 2.79 -38.88
CA ALA A 117 -8.14 2.47 -39.57
C ALA A 117 -8.92 3.73 -39.97
N LEU A 118 -8.92 4.76 -39.11
CA LEU A 118 -9.53 6.04 -39.41
C LEU A 118 -8.81 6.76 -40.55
N SER A 119 -7.48 6.73 -40.58
CA SER A 119 -6.71 7.28 -41.70
C SER A 119 -7.11 6.62 -43.02
N THR A 120 -7.13 5.28 -43.08
CA THR A 120 -7.56 4.55 -44.28
C THR A 120 -9.01 4.89 -44.67
N CYS A 121 -9.89 5.07 -43.68
CA CYS A 121 -11.27 5.47 -43.94
C CYS A 121 -11.36 6.86 -44.59
N ASN A 122 -10.53 7.81 -44.15
CA ASN A 122 -10.48 9.14 -44.74
C ASN A 122 -9.88 9.11 -46.15
N ASP A 123 -8.83 8.34 -46.37
CA ASP A 123 -8.22 8.19 -47.70
C ASP A 123 -9.24 7.61 -48.70
N ASN A 124 -10.00 6.59 -48.30
CA ASN A 124 -11.06 6.02 -49.13
C ASN A 124 -12.19 7.02 -49.40
N LEU A 125 -12.53 7.87 -48.43
CA LEU A 125 -13.53 8.91 -48.62
C LEU A 125 -13.07 9.96 -49.64
N GLU A 126 -11.80 10.38 -49.58
CA GLU A 126 -11.21 11.31 -50.54
C GLU A 126 -11.28 10.74 -51.97
N VAL A 127 -10.94 9.46 -52.15
CA VAL A 127 -11.08 8.78 -53.45
C VAL A 127 -12.53 8.79 -53.93
N CYS A 128 -13.50 8.49 -53.07
CA CYS A 128 -14.91 8.54 -53.44
C CYS A 128 -15.38 9.96 -53.81
N GLU A 129 -14.87 10.99 -53.15
CA GLU A 129 -15.18 12.38 -53.46
C GLU A 129 -14.62 12.79 -54.83
N ASP A 130 -13.39 12.35 -55.15
CA ASP A 130 -12.77 12.54 -56.46
C ASP A 130 -13.55 11.82 -57.56
N ASP A 131 -13.89 10.54 -57.37
CA ASP A 131 -14.68 9.75 -58.34
C ASP A 131 -16.05 10.41 -58.62
N LEU A 132 -16.69 10.94 -57.56
CA LEU A 132 -17.96 11.66 -57.69
C LEU A 132 -17.78 12.98 -58.46
N ASN A 133 -16.68 13.69 -58.25
CA ASN A 133 -16.40 14.94 -58.96
C ASN A 133 -16.12 14.67 -60.45
N ASP A 134 -15.34 13.63 -60.75
CA ASP A 134 -15.11 13.17 -62.12
C ASP A 134 -16.43 12.79 -62.81
N PHE A 135 -17.35 12.15 -62.07
CA PHE A 135 -18.70 11.90 -62.59
C PHE A 135 -19.46 13.19 -62.93
N TYR A 136 -19.47 14.17 -62.03
CA TYR A 136 -20.11 15.46 -62.28
C TYR A 136 -19.53 16.15 -63.50
N HIS A 137 -18.22 16.09 -63.68
CA HIS A 137 -17.53 16.63 -64.86
C HIS A 137 -17.98 15.89 -66.14
N PHE A 138 -17.98 14.56 -66.12
CA PHE A 138 -18.45 13.74 -67.23
C PHE A 138 -19.90 14.07 -67.65
N LEU A 139 -20.81 14.18 -66.68
CA LEU A 139 -22.22 14.54 -66.93
C LEU A 139 -22.36 15.91 -67.59
N ASN A 140 -21.58 16.90 -67.14
CA ASN A 140 -21.61 18.26 -67.67
C ASN A 140 -21.03 18.35 -69.08
N GLU A 141 -19.99 17.57 -69.41
CA GLU A 141 -19.37 17.60 -70.73
C GLU A 141 -20.16 16.83 -71.80
N ARG A 142 -20.88 15.77 -71.44
CA ARG A 142 -21.46 14.82 -72.41
C ARG A 142 -22.86 15.14 -72.90
N ASN A 143 -23.55 16.14 -72.34
CA ASN A 143 -24.89 16.59 -72.77
C ASN A 143 -25.86 15.39 -73.03
N LEU A 144 -26.36 14.83 -71.92
CA LEU A 144 -27.14 13.60 -71.72
C LEU A 144 -28.22 13.19 -72.77
N ASP A 145 -27.83 12.85 -73.99
CA ASP A 145 -28.71 12.16 -74.96
C ASP A 145 -28.52 10.63 -74.98
N ASP A 146 -27.38 10.09 -74.51
CA ASP A 146 -27.11 8.64 -74.53
C ASP A 146 -27.42 7.94 -73.19
N LEU A 147 -28.69 7.59 -73.03
CA LEU A 147 -29.32 7.00 -71.83
C LEU A 147 -28.70 5.67 -71.34
N ASN A 148 -27.95 4.95 -72.19
CA ASN A 148 -27.41 3.62 -71.87
C ASN A 148 -26.12 3.68 -71.04
N ASP A 149 -25.23 4.64 -71.31
CA ASP A 149 -23.99 4.80 -70.56
C ASP A 149 -24.27 5.28 -69.14
N LEU A 150 -25.23 6.20 -68.99
CA LEU A 150 -25.74 6.63 -67.70
C LEU A 150 -26.28 5.46 -66.87
N ARG A 151 -26.90 4.46 -67.53
CA ARG A 151 -27.46 3.29 -66.85
C ARG A 151 -26.39 2.33 -66.34
N TYR A 152 -25.32 2.15 -67.09
CA TYR A 152 -24.19 1.32 -66.66
C TYR A 152 -23.45 1.98 -65.50
N TYR A 153 -23.20 3.29 -65.60
CA TYR A 153 -22.52 4.05 -64.57
C TYR A 153 -23.31 4.16 -63.25
N ILE A 154 -24.64 4.36 -63.31
CA ILE A 154 -25.51 4.30 -62.12
C ILE A 154 -25.45 2.94 -61.43
N SER A 155 -25.23 1.85 -62.20
CA SER A 155 -25.08 0.52 -61.61
C SER A 155 -23.79 0.38 -60.83
N ASP A 156 -22.70 0.98 -61.31
CA ASP A 156 -21.38 0.95 -60.65
C ASP A 156 -21.40 1.78 -59.37
N LEU A 157 -21.91 3.01 -59.42
CA LEU A 157 -22.12 3.88 -58.25
C LEU A 157 -22.94 3.20 -57.14
N LYS A 158 -23.90 2.34 -57.52
CA LYS A 158 -24.68 1.57 -56.53
C LYS A 158 -23.83 0.50 -55.84
N ASN A 159 -22.91 -0.13 -56.56
CA ASN A 159 -21.99 -1.09 -55.99
C ASN A 159 -20.99 -0.37 -55.07
N ASP A 160 -20.42 0.74 -55.50
CA ASP A 160 -19.47 1.51 -54.67
C ASP A 160 -20.12 2.00 -53.37
N LYS A 161 -21.37 2.49 -53.45
CA LYS A 161 -22.15 2.85 -52.26
C LYS A 161 -22.38 1.66 -51.33
N SER A 162 -22.68 0.48 -51.87
CA SER A 162 -22.85 -0.75 -51.09
C SER A 162 -21.55 -1.17 -50.38
N ASP A 163 -20.42 -1.04 -51.06
CA ASP A 163 -19.10 -1.36 -50.50
C ASP A 163 -18.69 -0.35 -49.43
N CYS A 164 -19.03 0.92 -49.61
CA CYS A 164 -18.84 1.96 -48.61
C CYS A 164 -19.72 1.71 -47.36
N GLU A 165 -20.99 1.35 -47.54
CA GLU A 165 -21.88 0.99 -46.42
C GLU A 165 -21.38 -0.24 -45.66
N SER A 166 -20.83 -1.22 -46.38
CA SER A 166 -20.22 -2.41 -45.77
C SER A 166 -18.97 -2.06 -44.96
N SER A 167 -18.11 -1.20 -45.50
CA SER A 167 -16.90 -0.71 -44.83
C SER A 167 -17.25 0.10 -43.58
N LEU A 168 -18.28 0.96 -43.65
CA LEU A 168 -18.78 1.71 -42.49
C LEU A 168 -19.35 0.78 -41.41
N SER A 169 -20.04 -0.29 -41.79
CA SER A 169 -20.54 -1.30 -40.86
C SER A 169 -19.39 -2.03 -40.15
N ALA A 170 -18.37 -2.44 -40.90
CA ALA A 170 -17.15 -3.05 -40.34
C ALA A 170 -16.47 -2.13 -39.32
N CYS A 171 -16.26 -0.85 -39.68
CA CYS A 171 -15.68 0.15 -38.79
C CYS A 171 -16.50 0.34 -37.49
N ASN A 172 -17.83 0.37 -37.58
CA ASN A 172 -18.69 0.44 -36.40
C ASN A 172 -18.58 -0.80 -35.51
N ASN A 173 -18.42 -1.99 -36.09
CA ASN A 173 -18.21 -3.23 -35.34
C ASN A 173 -16.86 -3.24 -34.62
N ASP A 174 -15.79 -2.77 -35.26
CA ASP A 174 -14.48 -2.64 -34.65
C ASP A 174 -14.52 -1.67 -33.46
N LYS A 175 -15.17 -0.51 -33.64
CA LYS A 175 -15.43 0.45 -32.57
C LYS A 175 -16.18 -0.17 -31.39
N ASN A 176 -17.25 -0.94 -31.65
CA ASN A 176 -18.02 -1.60 -30.60
C ASN A 176 -17.21 -2.65 -29.85
N THR A 177 -16.38 -3.41 -30.57
CA THR A 177 -15.47 -4.40 -30.00
C THR A 177 -14.45 -3.74 -29.08
N LEU A 178 -13.86 -2.63 -29.53
CA LEU A 178 -12.91 -1.85 -28.74
C LEU A 178 -13.54 -1.35 -27.43
N ILE A 179 -14.74 -0.75 -27.50
CA ILE A 179 -15.45 -0.26 -26.32
C ILE A 179 -15.76 -1.42 -25.35
N SER A 180 -16.13 -2.60 -25.88
CA SER A 180 -16.35 -3.80 -25.07
C SER A 180 -15.08 -4.27 -24.37
N ASN A 181 -13.95 -4.33 -25.07
CA ASN A 181 -12.66 -4.74 -24.50
C ASN A 181 -12.20 -3.78 -23.41
N TYR A 182 -12.25 -2.48 -23.67
CA TYR A 182 -11.96 -1.45 -22.67
C TYR A 182 -12.85 -1.61 -21.42
N ALA A 183 -14.15 -1.84 -21.63
CA ALA A 183 -15.08 -2.01 -20.52
C ALA A 183 -14.79 -3.25 -19.66
N LYS A 184 -14.38 -4.36 -20.30
CA LYS A 184 -13.94 -5.57 -19.62
C LYS A 184 -12.72 -5.32 -18.75
N ASP A 185 -11.65 -4.78 -19.34
CA ASP A 185 -10.39 -4.54 -18.65
C ASP A 185 -10.58 -3.54 -17.48
N TYR A 186 -11.36 -2.48 -17.70
CA TYR A 186 -11.69 -1.49 -16.68
C TYR A 186 -12.49 -2.08 -15.52
N CYS A 187 -13.59 -2.78 -15.79
CA CYS A 187 -14.44 -3.33 -14.73
C CYS A 187 -13.78 -4.50 -13.98
N CYS A 188 -12.90 -5.26 -14.63
CA CYS A 188 -12.06 -6.25 -13.95
C CYS A 188 -11.09 -5.63 -12.95
N SER A 189 -10.47 -4.51 -13.31
CA SER A 189 -9.57 -3.80 -12.39
C SER A 189 -10.28 -3.27 -11.13
N LEU A 190 -11.61 -3.16 -11.17
CA LEU A 190 -12.48 -2.74 -10.06
C LEU A 190 -13.16 -3.92 -9.33
N ASN A 191 -12.79 -5.15 -9.67
CA ASN A 191 -13.32 -6.39 -9.09
C ASN A 191 -14.86 -6.50 -9.21
N LYS A 192 -15.41 -6.08 -10.35
CA LYS A 192 -16.84 -6.17 -10.68
C LYS A 192 -17.09 -7.34 -11.62
N THR A 193 -18.27 -7.95 -11.48
CA THR A 193 -18.65 -9.16 -12.24
C THR A 193 -19.48 -8.86 -13.49
N HIS A 194 -19.94 -7.62 -13.66
CA HIS A 194 -20.74 -7.20 -14.81
C HIS A 194 -20.36 -5.78 -15.25
N TYR A 195 -20.56 -5.52 -16.54
CA TYR A 195 -20.44 -4.19 -17.13
C TYR A 195 -21.62 -3.85 -18.02
N THR A 196 -21.88 -2.56 -18.15
CA THR A 196 -22.82 -2.02 -19.13
C THR A 196 -22.15 -0.85 -19.86
N VAL A 197 -22.31 -0.79 -21.17
CA VAL A 197 -21.87 0.33 -22.01
C VAL A 197 -23.09 1.10 -22.46
N SER A 198 -23.17 2.38 -22.13
CA SER A 198 -24.25 3.27 -22.58
C SER A 198 -23.72 4.68 -22.78
N ASN A 199 -24.08 5.32 -23.90
CA ASN A 199 -23.65 6.69 -24.24
C ASN A 199 -22.14 6.93 -24.08
N ASN A 200 -21.31 6.05 -24.63
CA ASN A 200 -19.84 6.08 -24.49
C ASN A 200 -19.32 6.03 -23.03
N ARG A 201 -20.13 5.60 -22.06
CA ARG A 201 -19.68 5.37 -20.68
C ARG A 201 -19.75 3.90 -20.32
N VAL A 202 -18.73 3.46 -19.60
CA VAL A 202 -18.66 2.14 -18.97
C VAL A 202 -19.16 2.26 -17.54
N ILE A 203 -20.13 1.42 -17.18
CA ILE A 203 -20.67 1.30 -15.82
C ILE A 203 -20.39 -0.12 -15.33
N CYS A 204 -19.68 -0.24 -14.21
CA CYS A 204 -19.34 -1.53 -13.62
C CYS A 204 -20.25 -1.81 -12.41
N GLY A 205 -20.91 -2.96 -12.38
CA GLY A 205 -21.95 -3.23 -11.38
C GLY A 205 -22.29 -4.71 -11.22
N ALA A 206 -23.48 -4.98 -10.69
CA ALA A 206 -24.04 -6.32 -10.50
C ALA A 206 -25.04 -6.72 -11.60
N SER A 207 -25.28 -5.82 -12.56
CA SER A 207 -26.20 -6.00 -13.69
C SER A 207 -25.52 -5.58 -14.99
N GLY A 208 -25.95 -6.20 -16.10
CA GLY A 208 -25.38 -5.96 -17.43
C GLY A 208 -24.79 -7.22 -18.05
N THR A 209 -23.83 -7.07 -18.95
CA THR A 209 -23.10 -8.19 -19.56
C THR A 209 -22.17 -8.81 -18.52
N ALA A 210 -22.31 -10.13 -18.33
CA ALA A 210 -21.46 -10.90 -17.44
C ALA A 210 -20.00 -10.81 -17.89
N LEU A 211 -19.11 -10.68 -16.92
CA LEU A 211 -17.72 -10.38 -17.12
C LEU A 211 -16.87 -11.41 -16.39
N THR A 212 -15.99 -12.07 -17.12
CA THR A 212 -15.03 -13.02 -16.57
C THR A 212 -13.67 -12.34 -16.55
N CYS A 213 -13.23 -12.03 -15.33
CA CYS A 213 -11.88 -11.64 -14.97
C CYS A 213 -11.16 -12.90 -14.49
#